data_AF-A0AA47MXF5-F1
#
_entry.id   AF-A0AA47MXF5-F1
#
_cell.length_a   1.000
_cell.length_b   1.000
_cell.length_c   1.000
_cell.angle_alpha   90.00
_cell.angle_beta   90.00
_cell.angle_gamma   90.00
#
_symmetry.space_group_name_H-M   'P 1'
#
loop_
_entity.id
_entity.type
_entity.pdbx_description
1 polymer ?
#
loop_
_entity_poly.entity_id
_entity_poly.type
_entity_poly.pdbx_seq_one_letter_code
_entity_poly.pdbx_strand_id
1 'polypeptide(L)'
;MVHLIPAYRQKLKLCKTVVRTSRKWTSEAVEVLQACLDSTDWDVFRTATNSLDEYTEAVTSYISFCEDCCVTSRTRVSYNNDKPWFTAKLRRLRLDKEETFRSGDKDRFKEAKYKFSKAVKEAKRLYSEKLQHQFSANDSVSVWKGLRQITNYKPKAPHSINDQCLANDLNKFYCRFERQRDSPATIPHDSSQQLQLQCITSTSPSSAGAWAPPPMPTLKDLYTSRTLRRTGKIVADPSHPGHKLFETLPSGRRLRSIRTKTSRHKNSFFPSATSLINMAQT
;
A
#
# COMPACT_ATOMS: atom_id res chain seq x y z
N MET A 1 25.56 -15.34 11.41
CA MET A 1 24.83 -14.29 10.67
C MET A 1 23.33 -14.56 10.87
N VAL A 2 22.64 -13.76 11.69
CA VAL A 2 21.22 -13.98 12.00
C VAL A 2 20.39 -13.38 10.86
N HIS A 3 19.79 -14.24 10.03
CA HIS A 3 18.87 -13.80 8.99
C HIS A 3 17.49 -13.52 9.61
N LEU A 4 17.23 -12.26 9.97
CA LEU A 4 15.89 -11.81 10.33
C LEU A 4 15.03 -11.80 9.07
N ILE A 5 14.29 -12.88 8.83
CA ILE A 5 13.27 -12.90 7.79
C ILE A 5 12.16 -11.93 8.21
N PRO A 6 11.80 -10.94 7.37
CA PRO A 6 10.69 -10.06 7.67
C PRO A 6 9.43 -10.89 7.90
N ALA A 7 8.81 -10.76 9.08
CA ALA A 7 7.54 -11.41 9.41
C ALA A 7 6.37 -10.90 8.54
N TYR A 8 6.62 -9.91 7.68
CA TYR A 8 5.64 -9.33 6.78
C TYR A 8 5.35 -10.27 5.60
N ARG A 9 4.17 -10.89 5.60
CA ARG A 9 3.57 -11.52 4.41
C ARG A 9 2.49 -10.60 3.82
N GLN A 10 2.63 -10.28 2.55
CA GLN A 10 1.64 -9.48 1.80
C GLN A 10 0.24 -10.10 1.89
N LYS A 11 -0.81 -9.28 2.02
CA LYS A 11 -2.23 -9.70 2.20
C LYS A 11 -2.70 -10.82 1.27
N LEU A 12 -2.23 -10.83 0.02
CA LEU A 12 -2.50 -11.86 -1.00
C LEU A 12 -2.11 -13.28 -0.55
N LYS A 13 -1.14 -13.42 0.36
CA LYS A 13 -0.60 -14.69 0.84
C LYS A 13 -1.21 -15.17 2.16
N LEU A 14 -2.20 -14.45 2.73
CA LEU A 14 -2.74 -14.71 4.07
C LEU A 14 -4.18 -15.25 4.10
N CYS A 15 -5.00 -14.96 3.09
CA CYS A 15 -6.36 -15.49 3.01
C CYS A 15 -6.47 -16.51 1.87
N LYS A 16 -7.00 -17.70 2.16
CA LYS A 16 -7.31 -18.69 1.13
C LYS A 16 -8.31 -18.09 0.14
N THR A 17 -8.05 -18.28 -1.14
CA THR A 17 -8.97 -17.88 -2.21
C THR A 17 -10.26 -18.66 -2.10
N VAL A 18 -11.39 -17.99 -2.29
CA VAL A 18 -12.69 -18.65 -2.33
C VAL A 18 -12.99 -18.98 -3.79
N VAL A 19 -12.93 -20.27 -4.11
CA VAL A 19 -13.34 -20.81 -5.42
C VAL A 19 -14.85 -21.03 -5.37
N ARG A 20 -15.57 -20.45 -6.31
CA ARG A 20 -17.00 -20.69 -6.51
C ARG A 20 -17.23 -21.22 -7.91
N THR A 21 -17.92 -22.35 -8.01
CA THR A 21 -18.40 -22.91 -9.26
C THR A 21 -19.87 -22.57 -9.38
N SER A 22 -20.30 -22.05 -10.52
CA SER A 22 -21.70 -21.73 -10.81
C SER A 22 -22.05 -22.17 -12.22
N ARG A 23 -23.19 -22.83 -12.38
CA ARG A 23 -23.78 -23.14 -13.70
C ARG A 23 -24.13 -21.85 -14.44
N LYS A 24 -23.84 -21.80 -15.74
CA LYS A 24 -24.07 -20.61 -16.57
C LYS A 24 -25.28 -20.85 -17.49
N TRP A 25 -26.43 -20.37 -17.06
CA TRP A 25 -27.67 -20.40 -17.83
C TRP A 25 -27.67 -19.32 -18.92
N THR A 26 -27.16 -19.66 -20.11
CA THR A 26 -27.35 -18.85 -21.32
C THR A 26 -28.68 -19.20 -21.98
N SER A 27 -29.22 -18.30 -22.81
CA SER A 27 -30.44 -18.61 -23.59
C SER A 27 -30.24 -19.86 -24.44
N GLU A 28 -29.10 -19.97 -25.11
CA GLU A 28 -28.69 -21.14 -25.89
C GLU A 28 -28.66 -22.44 -25.05
N ALA A 29 -28.08 -22.40 -23.85
CA ALA A 29 -28.03 -23.60 -22.99
C ALA A 29 -29.42 -24.03 -22.51
N VAL A 30 -30.32 -23.06 -22.27
CA VAL A 30 -31.71 -23.33 -21.92
C VAL A 30 -32.47 -23.94 -23.10
N GLU A 31 -32.29 -23.42 -24.31
CA GLU A 31 -32.92 -23.95 -25.53
C GLU A 31 -32.46 -25.38 -25.83
N VAL A 32 -31.16 -25.66 -25.71
CA VAL A 32 -30.62 -27.02 -25.92
C VAL A 32 -31.11 -27.98 -24.84
N LEU A 33 -31.17 -27.55 -23.58
CA LEU A 33 -31.70 -28.37 -22.49
C LEU A 33 -33.19 -28.69 -22.71
N GLN A 34 -33.97 -27.69 -23.12
CA GLN A 34 -35.38 -27.86 -23.42
C GLN A 34 -35.58 -28.88 -24.56
N ALA A 35 -34.86 -28.72 -25.68
CA ALA A 35 -34.92 -29.67 -26.78
C ALA A 35 -34.51 -31.10 -26.38
N CYS A 36 -33.51 -31.23 -25.50
CA CYS A 36 -33.08 -32.53 -24.99
C CYS A 36 -34.20 -33.20 -24.17
N LEU A 37 -34.82 -32.48 -23.24
CA LEU A 37 -35.89 -33.00 -22.39
C LEU A 37 -37.17 -33.30 -23.19
N ASP A 38 -37.50 -32.46 -24.17
CA ASP A 38 -38.67 -32.66 -25.05
C ASP A 38 -38.49 -33.88 -25.98
N SER A 39 -37.25 -34.21 -26.34
CA SER A 39 -36.94 -35.40 -27.15
C SER A 39 -36.85 -36.71 -26.35
N THR A 40 -36.94 -36.64 -25.02
CA THR A 40 -36.77 -37.80 -24.14
C THR A 40 -38.06 -38.61 -24.05
N ASP A 41 -37.97 -39.92 -24.27
CA ASP A 41 -39.07 -40.85 -24.01
C ASP A 41 -39.17 -41.15 -22.50
N TRP A 42 -40.12 -40.50 -21.84
CA TRP A 42 -40.32 -40.62 -20.39
C TRP A 42 -40.96 -41.95 -19.96
N ASP A 43 -41.63 -42.68 -20.86
CA ASP A 43 -42.29 -43.95 -20.54
C ASP A 43 -41.28 -45.10 -20.39
N VAL A 44 -40.08 -44.97 -20.97
CA VAL A 44 -38.95 -45.89 -20.72
C VAL A 44 -38.60 -45.94 -19.24
N PHE A 45 -38.61 -44.80 -18.53
CA PHE A 45 -38.34 -44.79 -17.09
C PHE A 45 -39.46 -45.44 -16.30
N ARG A 46 -40.72 -45.23 -16.70
CA ARG A 46 -41.89 -45.80 -16.03
C ARG A 46 -41.93 -47.32 -16.16
N THR A 47 -41.53 -47.85 -17.31
CA THR A 47 -41.52 -49.30 -17.58
C THR A 47 -40.31 -50.00 -16.97
N ALA A 48 -39.20 -49.30 -16.76
CA ALA A 48 -37.98 -49.85 -16.19
C ALA A 48 -37.95 -49.91 -14.64
N THR A 49 -38.85 -49.19 -13.96
CA THR A 49 -38.84 -49.07 -12.49
C THR A 49 -40.12 -49.64 -11.87
N ASN A 50 -40.01 -50.32 -10.74
CA ASN A 50 -41.15 -50.95 -10.05
C ASN A 50 -41.62 -50.19 -8.82
N SER A 51 -40.88 -49.14 -8.42
CA SER A 51 -41.17 -48.28 -7.28
C SER A 51 -41.22 -46.82 -7.72
N LEU A 52 -42.10 -46.04 -7.09
CA LEU A 52 -42.18 -44.60 -7.31
C LEU A 52 -40.85 -43.91 -6.96
N ASP A 53 -40.16 -44.39 -5.93
CA ASP A 53 -38.89 -43.84 -5.47
C ASP A 53 -37.78 -44.06 -6.51
N GLU A 54 -37.70 -45.27 -7.07
CA GLU A 54 -36.78 -45.62 -8.16
C GLU A 54 -37.05 -44.82 -9.42
N TYR A 55 -38.34 -44.63 -9.77
CA TYR A 55 -38.74 -43.79 -10.89
C TYR A 55 -38.26 -42.34 -10.69
N THR A 56 -38.49 -41.78 -9.51
CA THR A 56 -38.07 -40.40 -9.22
C THR A 56 -36.56 -40.24 -9.23
N GLU A 57 -35.80 -41.21 -8.72
CA GLU A 57 -34.35 -41.19 -8.73
C GLU A 57 -33.81 -41.29 -10.16
N ALA A 58 -34.34 -42.21 -10.97
CA ALA A 58 -33.93 -42.38 -12.36
C ALA A 58 -34.21 -41.13 -13.20
N VAL A 59 -35.40 -40.54 -13.06
CA VAL A 59 -35.78 -39.28 -13.73
C VAL A 59 -34.90 -38.13 -13.26
N THR A 60 -34.68 -37.97 -11.96
CA THR A 60 -33.86 -36.88 -11.39
C THR A 60 -32.40 -37.00 -11.82
N SER A 61 -31.86 -38.22 -11.85
CA SER A 61 -30.51 -38.52 -12.32
C SER A 61 -30.35 -38.19 -13.81
N TYR A 62 -31.32 -38.57 -14.64
CA TYR A 62 -31.30 -38.24 -16.07
C TYR A 62 -31.43 -36.74 -16.33
N ILE A 63 -32.32 -36.03 -15.62
CA ILE A 63 -32.43 -34.56 -15.71
C ILE A 63 -31.11 -33.91 -15.30
N SER A 64 -30.48 -34.37 -14.23
CA SER A 64 -29.18 -33.86 -13.78
C SER A 64 -28.09 -34.10 -14.83
N PHE A 65 -28.12 -35.24 -15.51
CA PHE A 65 -27.23 -35.53 -16.64
C PHE A 65 -27.48 -34.58 -17.82
N CYS A 66 -28.74 -34.36 -18.21
CA CYS A 66 -29.10 -33.39 -19.25
C CYS A 66 -28.62 -31.98 -18.89
N GLU A 67 -28.79 -31.57 -17.63
CA GLU A 67 -28.30 -30.29 -17.12
C GLU A 67 -26.77 -30.18 -17.23
N ASP A 68 -26.03 -31.23 -16.86
CA ASP A 68 -24.56 -31.21 -16.93
C ASP A 68 -24.03 -31.25 -18.37
N CYS A 69 -24.75 -31.89 -19.30
CA CYS A 69 -24.45 -31.90 -20.73
C CYS A 69 -24.74 -30.56 -21.41
N CYS A 70 -25.83 -29.89 -21.04
CA CYS A 70 -26.30 -28.68 -21.73
C CYS A 70 -25.77 -27.39 -21.06
N VAL A 71 -25.60 -27.37 -19.75
CA VAL A 71 -25.29 -26.17 -18.97
C VAL A 71 -23.83 -26.16 -18.54
N THR A 72 -23.02 -25.41 -19.29
CA THR A 72 -21.60 -25.25 -18.94
C THR A 72 -21.39 -24.63 -17.55
N SER A 73 -20.47 -25.21 -16.78
CA SER A 73 -20.07 -24.68 -15.47
C SER A 73 -18.96 -23.64 -15.60
N ARG A 74 -19.08 -22.55 -14.85
CA ARG A 74 -18.05 -21.50 -14.77
C ARG A 74 -17.45 -21.44 -13.36
N THR A 75 -16.14 -21.62 -13.28
CA THR A 75 -15.39 -21.47 -12.03
C THR A 75 -14.86 -20.04 -11.92
N ARG A 76 -15.14 -19.38 -10.79
CA ARG A 76 -14.59 -18.06 -10.46
C ARG A 76 -13.81 -18.14 -9.15
N VAL A 77 -12.52 -17.80 -9.24
CA VAL A 77 -11.68 -17.60 -8.07
C VAL A 77 -11.87 -16.17 -7.58
N SER A 78 -12.32 -16.02 -6.34
CA SER A 78 -12.41 -14.74 -5.66
C SER A 78 -11.29 -14.60 -4.63
N TYR A 79 -10.55 -13.51 -4.75
CA TYR A 79 -9.46 -13.17 -3.82
C TYR A 79 -10.01 -12.20 -2.78
N ASN A 80 -9.72 -12.44 -1.50
CA ASN A 80 -10.04 -11.48 -0.44
C ASN A 80 -9.03 -10.31 -0.49
N ASN A 81 -9.21 -9.47 -1.50
CA ASN A 81 -8.34 -8.33 -1.80
C ASN A 81 -9.15 -7.04 -1.94
N ASP A 82 -10.30 -7.00 -1.25
CA ASP A 82 -11.17 -5.85 -1.26
C ASP A 82 -10.44 -4.68 -0.61
N LYS A 83 -10.17 -3.67 -1.44
CA LYS A 83 -9.56 -2.44 -0.97
C LYS A 83 -10.57 -1.77 -0.02
N PRO A 84 -10.15 -1.27 1.14
CA PRO A 84 -11.08 -0.72 2.14
C PRO A 84 -11.87 0.49 1.62
N TRP A 85 -11.39 1.16 0.58
CA TRP A 85 -12.10 2.23 -0.12
C TRP A 85 -13.06 1.74 -1.22
N PHE A 86 -13.17 0.44 -1.49
CA PHE A 86 -14.03 -0.13 -2.54
C PHE A 86 -15.41 -0.51 -1.99
N THR A 87 -16.30 0.49 -1.96
CA THR A 87 -17.63 0.40 -1.33
C THR A 87 -18.69 -0.30 -2.21
N ALA A 88 -19.85 -0.62 -1.63
CA ALA A 88 -21.00 -1.17 -2.36
C ALA A 88 -21.46 -0.25 -3.51
N LYS A 89 -21.38 1.08 -3.31
CA LYS A 89 -21.64 2.08 -4.37
C LYS A 89 -20.73 1.89 -5.58
N LEU A 90 -19.43 1.63 -5.35
CA LEU A 90 -18.48 1.37 -6.44
C LEU A 90 -18.72 0.03 -7.12
N ARG A 91 -19.21 -0.99 -6.40
CA ARG A 91 -19.65 -2.25 -7.00
C ARG A 91 -20.82 -2.04 -7.96
N ARG A 92 -21.83 -1.27 -7.55
CA ARG A 92 -22.98 -0.90 -8.41
C ARG A 92 -22.55 -0.13 -9.66
N LEU A 93 -21.74 0.92 -9.51
CA LEU A 93 -21.22 1.70 -10.64
C LEU A 93 -20.34 0.86 -11.59
N ARG A 94 -19.61 -0.13 -11.07
CA ARG A 94 -18.85 -1.07 -11.91
C ARG A 94 -19.79 -1.96 -12.74
N LEU A 95 -20.86 -2.47 -12.14
CA LEU A 95 -21.85 -3.31 -12.81
C LEU A 95 -22.59 -2.51 -13.90
N ASP A 96 -23.05 -1.30 -13.60
CA ASP A 96 -23.69 -0.39 -14.56
C ASP A 96 -22.75 -0.08 -15.76
N LYS A 97 -21.47 0.18 -15.49
CA LYS A 97 -20.44 0.37 -16.53
C LYS A 97 -20.17 -0.90 -17.36
N GLU A 98 -20.54 -2.09 -16.87
CA GLU A 98 -20.36 -3.36 -17.59
C GLU A 98 -21.64 -3.76 -18.34
N GLU A 99 -22.79 -3.36 -17.84
CA GLU A 99 -24.09 -3.44 -18.52
C GLU A 99 -24.16 -2.49 -19.71
N THR A 100 -23.81 -1.21 -19.53
CA THR A 100 -23.73 -0.23 -20.63
C THR A 100 -22.75 -0.67 -21.72
N PHE A 101 -21.63 -1.31 -21.34
CA PHE A 101 -20.70 -1.91 -22.31
C PHE A 101 -21.34 -3.05 -23.11
N ARG A 102 -22.06 -3.96 -22.43
CA ARG A 102 -22.77 -5.07 -23.07
C ARG A 102 -23.89 -4.60 -23.99
N SER A 103 -24.57 -3.50 -23.65
CA SER A 103 -25.65 -2.92 -24.47
C SER A 103 -25.17 -2.26 -25.77
N GLY A 104 -23.86 -2.02 -25.94
CA GLY A 104 -23.30 -1.40 -27.15
C GLY A 104 -23.49 0.12 -27.27
N ASP A 105 -24.25 0.74 -26.37
CA ASP A 105 -24.43 2.20 -26.32
C ASP A 105 -23.14 2.91 -25.88
N LYS A 106 -22.46 3.52 -26.84
CA LYS A 106 -21.17 4.19 -26.64
C LYS A 106 -21.28 5.40 -25.71
N ASP A 107 -22.38 6.16 -25.75
CA ASP A 107 -22.50 7.40 -25.00
C ASP A 107 -22.87 7.13 -23.55
N ARG A 108 -23.79 6.19 -23.31
CA ARG A 108 -24.06 5.69 -21.95
C ARG A 108 -22.82 5.04 -21.33
N PHE A 109 -22.04 4.29 -22.11
CA PHE A 109 -20.78 3.73 -21.62
C PHE A 109 -19.76 4.80 -21.23
N LYS A 110 -19.61 5.87 -22.03
CA LYS A 110 -18.73 7.01 -21.69
C LYS A 110 -19.17 7.65 -20.37
N GLU A 111 -20.47 7.88 -20.20
CA GLU A 111 -21.03 8.48 -18.99
C GLU A 111 -20.81 7.59 -17.76
N ALA A 112 -21.17 6.30 -17.84
CA ALA A 112 -20.96 5.33 -16.77
C ALA A 112 -19.47 5.19 -16.41
N LYS A 113 -18.57 5.20 -17.41
CA LYS A 113 -17.11 5.18 -17.22
C LYS A 113 -16.62 6.43 -16.48
N TYR A 114 -17.13 7.60 -16.82
CA TYR A 114 -16.81 8.84 -16.13
C TYR A 114 -17.32 8.83 -14.68
N LYS A 115 -18.59 8.48 -14.47
CA LYS A 115 -19.21 8.35 -13.14
C LYS A 115 -18.42 7.40 -12.24
N PHE A 116 -18.07 6.22 -12.75
CA PHE A 116 -17.24 5.25 -12.03
C PHE A 116 -15.86 5.81 -11.69
N SER A 117 -15.15 6.38 -12.67
CA SER A 117 -13.83 6.97 -12.46
C SER A 117 -13.83 8.07 -11.41
N LYS A 118 -14.84 8.96 -11.47
CA LYS A 118 -15.04 10.06 -10.51
C LYS A 118 -15.27 9.50 -9.10
N ALA A 119 -16.17 8.53 -8.96
CA ALA A 119 -16.44 7.89 -7.68
C ALA A 119 -15.22 7.16 -7.10
N VAL A 120 -14.39 6.52 -7.94
CA VAL A 120 -13.15 5.87 -7.49
C VAL A 120 -12.14 6.88 -6.97
N LYS A 121 -11.97 8.03 -7.66
CA LYS A 121 -11.08 9.09 -7.19
C LYS A 121 -11.54 9.62 -5.83
N GLU A 122 -12.84 9.87 -5.70
CA GLU A 122 -13.43 10.39 -4.47
C GLU A 122 -13.31 9.41 -3.29
N ALA A 123 -13.62 8.14 -3.51
CA ALA A 123 -13.48 7.12 -2.47
C ALA A 123 -12.03 6.96 -1.99
N LYS A 124 -11.05 7.07 -2.90
CA LYS A 124 -9.63 7.07 -2.53
C LYS A 124 -9.25 8.31 -1.71
N ARG A 125 -9.76 9.49 -2.09
CA ARG A 125 -9.53 10.76 -1.38
C ARG A 125 -10.05 10.68 0.06
N LEU A 126 -11.33 10.32 0.23
CA LEU A 126 -11.96 10.17 1.53
C LEU A 126 -11.24 9.15 2.43
N TYR A 127 -10.80 8.04 1.85
CA TYR A 127 -10.02 7.04 2.60
C TYR A 127 -8.63 7.56 2.99
N SER A 128 -7.97 8.31 2.12
CA SER A 128 -6.69 8.96 2.43
C SER A 128 -6.83 9.96 3.57
N GLU A 129 -7.88 10.79 3.54
CA GLU A 129 -8.19 11.75 4.62
C GLU A 129 -8.49 11.05 5.93
N LYS A 130 -9.28 9.97 5.90
CA LYS A 130 -9.55 9.13 7.07
C LYS A 130 -8.26 8.54 7.67
N LEU A 131 -7.33 8.09 6.82
CA LEU A 131 -6.03 7.62 7.30
C LEU A 131 -5.21 8.75 7.90
N GLN A 132 -5.15 9.91 7.23
CA GLN A 132 -4.39 11.06 7.70
C GLN A 132 -4.90 11.57 9.06
N HIS A 133 -6.21 11.63 9.25
CA HIS A 133 -6.83 12.02 10.52
C HIS A 133 -6.42 11.11 11.69
N GLN A 134 -6.14 9.83 11.44
CA GLN A 134 -5.64 8.90 12.48
C GLN A 134 -4.22 9.25 12.96
N PHE A 135 -3.46 10.04 12.19
CA PHE A 135 -2.11 10.50 12.55
C PHE A 135 -2.07 11.95 13.02
N SER A 136 -3.14 12.72 12.78
CA SER A 136 -3.23 14.13 13.20
C SER A 136 -3.69 14.30 14.65
N ALA A 137 -4.43 13.33 15.19
CA ALA A 137 -4.73 13.32 16.61
C ALA A 137 -3.44 12.97 17.38
N ASN A 138 -3.09 13.76 18.41
CA ASN A 138 -2.00 13.46 19.35
C ASN A 138 -2.35 12.26 20.26
N ASP A 139 -2.96 11.23 19.69
CA ASP A 139 -3.42 10.01 20.33
C ASP A 139 -2.64 8.82 19.78
N SER A 140 -1.78 8.25 20.61
CA SER A 140 -0.96 7.11 20.27
C SER A 140 -1.80 5.89 19.86
N VAL A 141 -3.01 5.72 20.41
CA VAL A 141 -3.91 4.61 20.07
C VAL A 141 -4.38 4.72 18.63
N SER A 142 -4.76 5.93 18.19
CA SER A 142 -5.15 6.23 16.81
C SER A 142 -4.00 6.05 15.82
N VAL A 143 -2.79 6.49 16.17
CA VAL A 143 -1.58 6.27 15.36
C VAL A 143 -1.31 4.77 15.19
N TRP A 144 -1.32 4.00 16.28
CA TRP A 144 -1.13 2.55 16.23
C TRP A 144 -2.26 1.83 15.48
N LYS A 145 -3.50 2.34 15.56
CA LYS A 145 -4.63 1.84 14.75
C LYS A 145 -4.42 2.08 13.26
N GLY A 146 -3.91 3.26 12.86
CA GLY A 146 -3.57 3.56 11.47
C GLY A 146 -2.40 2.74 10.96
N LEU A 147 -1.34 2.60 11.77
CA LEU A 147 -0.19 1.76 11.42
C LEU A 147 -0.60 0.30 11.21
N ARG A 148 -1.49 -0.25 12.05
CA ARG A 148 -2.06 -1.59 11.86
C ARG A 148 -2.87 -1.70 10.57
N GLN A 149 -3.65 -0.68 10.19
CA GLN A 149 -4.42 -0.70 8.92
C GLN A 149 -3.51 -0.71 7.68
N ILE A 150 -2.40 0.02 7.72
CA ILE A 150 -1.42 0.11 6.62
C ILE A 150 -0.60 -1.18 6.54
N THR A 151 -0.08 -1.65 7.67
CA THR A 151 0.85 -2.80 7.75
C THR A 151 0.13 -4.15 7.80
N ASN A 152 -1.18 -4.15 8.09
CA ASN A 152 -1.98 -5.34 8.40
C ASN A 152 -1.44 -6.17 9.58
N TYR A 153 -0.69 -5.53 10.49
CA TYR A 153 -0.17 -6.19 11.67
C TYR A 153 -1.32 -6.58 12.60
N LYS A 154 -1.44 -7.89 12.87
CA LYS A 154 -2.30 -8.41 13.92
C LYS A 154 -1.43 -8.69 15.14
N PRO A 155 -1.66 -8.03 16.29
CA PRO A 155 -0.94 -8.37 17.50
C PRO A 155 -1.18 -9.85 17.80
N LYS A 156 -0.08 -10.60 17.99
CA LYS A 156 -0.16 -11.96 18.51
C LYS A 156 -0.68 -11.89 19.96
N ALA A 157 -1.21 -13.01 20.47
CA ALA A 157 -1.63 -13.11 21.87
C ALA A 157 -0.53 -12.54 22.81
N PRO A 158 -0.90 -11.89 23.91
CA PRO A 158 0.06 -11.26 24.82
C PRO A 158 1.15 -12.28 25.15
N HIS A 159 2.38 -11.91 24.81
CA HIS A 159 3.54 -12.73 25.10
C HIS A 159 3.73 -12.78 26.64
N SER A 160 4.40 -13.82 27.13
CA SER A 160 4.54 -14.07 28.57
C SER A 160 5.09 -12.87 29.34
N ILE A 161 4.77 -12.76 30.63
CA ILE A 161 5.21 -11.69 31.55
C ILE A 161 6.74 -11.41 31.46
N ASN A 162 7.54 -12.43 31.17
CA ASN A 162 9.00 -12.31 31.01
C ASN A 162 9.42 -11.39 29.85
N ASP A 163 8.63 -11.29 28.78
CA ASP A 163 8.93 -10.41 27.63
C ASP A 163 8.72 -8.93 27.96
N GLN A 164 7.82 -8.62 28.91
CA GLN A 164 7.58 -7.24 29.35
C GLN A 164 8.73 -6.73 30.23
N CYS A 165 9.27 -7.58 31.11
CA CYS A 165 10.45 -7.25 31.91
C CYS A 165 11.66 -7.02 31.00
N LEU A 166 11.90 -7.92 30.03
CA LEU A 166 12.96 -7.76 29.04
C LEU A 166 12.81 -6.47 28.22
N ALA A 167 11.59 -6.15 27.75
CA ALA A 167 11.34 -4.91 27.01
C ALA A 167 11.62 -3.66 27.87
N ASN A 168 11.26 -3.70 29.15
CA ASN A 168 11.55 -2.61 30.09
C ASN A 168 13.05 -2.48 30.37
N ASP A 169 13.77 -3.59 30.51
CA ASP A 169 15.23 -3.58 30.74
C ASP A 169 15.99 -3.10 29.50
N LEU A 170 15.56 -3.48 28.30
CA LEU A 170 16.09 -2.94 27.05
C LEU A 170 15.79 -1.45 26.90
N ASN A 171 14.55 -1.01 27.20
CA ASN A 171 14.21 0.42 27.20
C ASN A 171 15.11 1.20 28.16
N LYS A 172 15.35 0.70 29.39
CA LYS A 172 16.30 1.32 30.33
C LYS A 172 17.72 1.35 29.76
N PHE A 173 18.18 0.25 29.17
CA PHE A 173 19.52 0.12 28.61
C PHE A 173 19.78 1.10 27.46
N TYR A 174 18.83 1.27 26.54
CA TYR A 174 18.99 2.16 25.39
C TYR A 174 18.64 3.63 25.68
N CYS A 175 17.67 3.89 26.57
CA CYS A 175 17.31 5.27 26.95
C CYS A 175 18.29 5.91 27.97
N ARG A 176 19.29 5.16 28.47
CA ARG A 176 20.29 5.70 29.40
C ARG A 176 21.07 6.90 28.83
N PHE A 177 21.22 6.97 27.51
CA PHE A 177 21.91 8.06 26.83
C PHE A 177 21.03 9.29 26.60
N GLU A 178 19.71 9.15 26.69
CA GLU A 178 18.78 10.27 26.56
C GLU A 178 18.66 11.05 27.88
N ARG A 179 18.73 10.33 29.01
CA ARG A 179 18.63 10.92 30.36
C ARG A 179 19.86 11.76 30.77
N GLN A 180 20.99 11.61 30.09
CA GLN A 180 22.18 12.44 30.31
C GLN A 180 22.12 13.83 29.64
N ARG A 181 21.08 14.14 28.87
CA ARG A 181 20.93 15.47 28.24
C ARG A 181 20.16 16.48 29.09
N ASP A 182 19.43 16.03 30.11
CA ASP A 182 18.56 16.89 30.93
C ASP A 182 19.03 16.93 32.40
N SER A 183 20.17 17.58 32.65
CA SER A 183 20.39 18.48 33.81
C SER A 183 21.87 18.90 33.94
N PRO A 184 22.15 20.18 34.25
CA PRO A 184 23.50 20.70 34.45
C PRO A 184 23.93 20.45 35.90
N ALA A 185 24.96 19.64 36.11
CA ALA A 185 25.69 19.61 37.37
C ALA A 185 27.17 19.87 37.09
N THR A 186 27.60 21.07 37.49
CA THR A 186 28.93 21.51 37.92
C THR A 186 30.14 20.74 37.38
N ILE A 187 30.88 21.43 36.50
CA ILE A 187 32.25 21.10 36.06
C ILE A 187 33.24 21.46 37.18
N PRO A 188 34.29 20.65 37.43
CA PRO A 188 35.68 21.07 37.12
C PRO A 188 36.41 19.96 36.32
N HIS A 189 36.63 20.15 35.02
CA HIS A 189 37.90 20.48 34.36
C HIS A 189 39.09 19.59 34.77
N ASP A 190 39.43 18.60 33.94
CA ASP A 190 40.81 18.46 33.46
C ASP A 190 40.89 17.75 32.11
N SER A 191 42.02 17.98 31.47
CA SER A 191 42.35 18.05 30.06
C SER A 191 42.51 16.70 29.39
N SER A 192 41.99 16.56 28.16
CA SER A 192 42.74 16.08 26.96
C SER A 192 41.84 15.43 25.91
N GLN A 193 41.86 16.03 24.71
CA GLN A 193 41.65 15.44 23.38
C GLN A 193 40.30 14.75 23.08
N GLN A 194 39.47 15.38 22.22
CA GLN A 194 39.17 14.90 20.86
C GLN A 194 37.96 15.61 20.21
N LEU A 195 38.25 16.24 19.06
CA LEU A 195 37.37 16.49 17.91
C LEU A 195 36.05 17.24 18.16
N GLN A 196 36.15 18.57 18.19
CA GLN A 196 35.04 19.50 18.11
C GLN A 196 34.31 19.41 16.75
N LEU A 197 33.06 18.95 16.77
CA LEU A 197 32.06 19.38 15.79
C LEU A 197 31.70 20.83 16.11
N GLN A 198 32.35 21.77 15.41
CA GLN A 198 32.05 23.19 15.52
C GLN A 198 30.62 23.46 15.02
N CYS A 199 29.73 23.74 15.97
CA CYS A 199 28.50 24.46 15.73
C CYS A 199 28.88 25.92 15.44
N ILE A 200 28.68 26.35 14.20
CA ILE A 200 28.78 27.73 13.77
C ILE A 200 27.75 28.55 14.57
N THR A 201 28.20 29.12 15.69
CA THR A 201 27.56 30.27 16.32
C THR A 201 28.31 31.48 15.79
N SER A 202 27.69 32.20 14.87
CA SER A 202 28.13 33.54 14.52
C SER A 202 26.91 34.44 14.46
N THR A 203 26.97 35.44 15.34
CA THR A 203 26.29 36.72 15.31
C THR A 203 24.89 36.76 15.92
N SER A 204 24.86 37.01 17.23
CA SER A 204 23.79 37.78 17.87
C SER A 204 23.68 39.16 17.20
N PRO A 205 22.48 39.72 17.10
CA PRO A 205 22.30 41.00 17.76
C PRO A 205 21.22 40.91 18.84
N SER A 206 21.54 41.59 19.93
CA SER A 206 20.66 41.86 21.04
C SER A 206 19.41 42.60 20.56
N SER A 207 18.24 42.01 20.78
CA SER A 207 16.97 42.73 20.91
C SER A 207 15.97 41.79 21.59
N ALA A 208 15.47 42.24 22.74
CA ALA A 208 14.44 41.56 23.51
C ALA A 208 13.23 41.23 22.65
N GLY A 209 12.86 39.94 22.60
CA GLY A 209 11.66 39.48 21.91
C GLY A 209 11.51 37.96 22.03
N ALA A 210 10.56 37.54 22.87
CA ALA A 210 9.91 36.23 22.94
C ALA A 210 10.76 34.97 22.62
N TRP A 211 11.05 34.18 23.65
CA TRP A 211 11.53 32.80 23.54
C TRP A 211 10.44 31.88 22.96
N ALA A 212 10.11 32.04 21.68
CA ALA A 212 9.41 31.00 20.94
C ALA A 212 10.47 30.04 20.40
N PRO A 213 10.45 28.73 20.75
CA PRO A 213 11.33 27.77 20.12
C PRO A 213 11.11 27.81 18.60
N PRO A 214 12.19 27.78 17.78
CA PRO A 214 12.04 27.86 16.34
C PRO A 214 11.14 26.72 15.86
N PRO A 215 10.27 26.96 14.86
CA PRO A 215 9.38 25.94 14.34
C PRO A 215 10.20 24.73 13.88
N MET A 216 9.75 23.54 14.27
CA MET A 216 10.42 22.30 13.91
C MET A 216 10.55 22.19 12.38
N PRO A 217 11.73 21.87 11.85
CA PRO A 217 11.95 21.79 10.41
C PRO A 217 11.05 20.71 9.82
N THR A 218 10.45 21.01 8.66
CA THR A 218 9.59 20.03 8.00
C THR A 218 10.43 18.86 7.48
N LEU A 219 9.79 17.73 7.20
CA LEU A 219 10.47 16.58 6.59
C LEU A 219 11.14 16.97 5.26
N LYS A 220 10.57 17.93 4.54
CA LYS A 220 11.11 18.47 3.29
C LYS A 220 12.41 19.23 3.55
N ASP A 221 12.45 20.07 4.59
CA ASP A 221 13.65 20.86 4.94
C ASP A 221 14.80 19.97 5.44
N LEU A 222 14.46 18.94 6.22
CA LEU A 222 15.43 17.93 6.64
C LEU A 222 16.00 17.17 5.44
N TYR A 223 15.15 16.79 4.48
CA TYR A 223 15.56 16.10 3.26
C TYR A 223 16.46 16.98 2.38
N THR A 224 16.10 18.24 2.13
CA THR A 224 16.90 19.16 1.32
C THR A 224 18.26 19.43 1.98
N SER A 225 18.26 19.75 3.27
CA SER A 225 19.48 20.02 4.04
C SER A 225 20.46 18.84 4.03
N ARG A 226 19.96 17.63 4.30
CA ARG A 226 20.78 16.40 4.26
C ARG A 226 21.28 16.10 2.86
N THR A 227 20.46 16.32 1.84
CA THR A 227 20.82 16.08 0.44
C THR A 227 21.93 17.03 0.02
N LEU A 228 21.82 18.33 0.30
CA LEU A 228 22.86 19.33 0.00
C LEU A 228 24.17 19.01 0.73
N ARG A 229 24.13 18.73 2.03
CA ARG A 229 25.32 18.36 2.81
C ARG A 229 26.02 17.12 2.24
N ARG A 230 25.25 16.07 1.92
CA ARG A 230 25.80 14.84 1.38
C ARG A 230 26.39 15.04 -0.01
N THR A 231 25.72 15.81 -0.87
CA THR A 231 26.25 16.12 -2.20
C THR A 231 27.52 16.95 -2.13
N GLY A 232 27.57 17.95 -1.23
CA GLY A 232 28.80 18.73 -1.00
C GLY A 232 29.99 17.85 -0.63
N LYS A 233 29.78 16.84 0.24
CA LYS A 233 30.84 15.87 0.59
C LYS A 233 31.28 15.02 -0.61
N ILE A 234 30.36 14.61 -1.47
CA ILE A 234 30.68 13.79 -2.66
C ILE A 234 31.40 14.62 -3.73
N VAL A 235 30.98 15.88 -3.93
CA VAL A 235 31.61 16.80 -4.87
C VAL A 235 33.02 17.17 -4.40
N ALA A 236 33.23 17.35 -3.09
CA ALA A 236 34.53 17.67 -2.51
C ALA A 236 35.53 16.50 -2.48
N ASP A 237 35.08 15.26 -2.71
CA ASP A 237 35.92 14.06 -2.69
C ASP A 237 36.04 13.43 -4.09
N PRO A 238 37.14 13.69 -4.83
CA PRO A 238 37.37 13.12 -6.16
C PRO A 238 37.48 11.58 -6.17
N SER A 239 37.82 10.96 -5.04
CA SER A 239 37.96 9.51 -4.91
C SER A 239 36.61 8.80 -4.73
N HIS A 240 35.55 9.55 -4.41
CA HIS A 240 34.23 8.99 -4.17
C HIS A 240 33.63 8.40 -5.45
N PRO A 241 33.05 7.18 -5.44
CA PRO A 241 32.53 6.52 -6.64
C PRO A 241 31.40 7.29 -7.34
N GLY A 242 30.67 8.11 -6.57
CA GLY A 242 29.62 8.99 -7.07
C GLY A 242 30.08 10.37 -7.54
N HIS A 243 31.37 10.72 -7.43
CA HIS A 243 31.89 12.06 -7.78
C HIS A 243 31.63 12.40 -9.26
N LYS A 244 31.89 11.46 -10.15
CA LYS A 244 31.68 11.59 -11.61
C LYS A 244 30.22 11.84 -12.01
N LEU A 245 29.26 11.64 -11.10
CA LEU A 245 27.84 11.92 -11.36
C LEU A 245 27.48 13.40 -11.12
N PHE A 246 28.37 14.18 -10.51
CA PHE A 246 28.19 15.61 -10.24
C PHE A 246 29.19 16.45 -11.03
N GLU A 247 29.14 16.36 -12.35
CA GLU A 247 29.93 17.20 -13.24
C GLU A 247 29.36 18.63 -13.31
N THR A 248 30.21 19.64 -13.24
CA THR A 248 29.83 21.04 -13.50
C THR A 248 29.80 21.32 -15.00
N LEU A 249 28.89 22.20 -15.42
CA LEU A 249 28.91 22.77 -16.77
C LEU A 249 30.13 23.70 -16.93
N PRO A 250 30.56 24.01 -18.17
CA PRO A 250 31.69 24.93 -18.42
C PRO A 250 31.56 26.29 -17.73
N SER A 251 30.33 26.73 -17.46
CA SER A 251 30.06 27.96 -16.71
C SER A 251 30.45 27.89 -15.22
N GLY A 252 30.78 26.71 -14.68
CA GLY A 252 31.09 26.47 -13.26
C GLY A 252 29.92 26.61 -12.28
N ARG A 253 28.84 27.27 -12.70
CA ARG A 253 27.69 27.64 -11.85
C ARG A 253 26.62 26.58 -11.67
N ARG A 254 26.58 25.53 -12.48
CA ARG A 254 25.50 24.53 -12.49
C ARG A 254 26.05 23.14 -12.72
N LEU A 255 25.39 22.14 -12.14
CA LEU A 255 25.68 20.73 -12.36
C LEU A 255 24.94 20.20 -13.60
N ARG A 256 25.60 19.30 -14.34
CA ARG A 256 25.05 18.60 -15.49
C ARG A 256 23.87 17.73 -15.06
N SER A 257 22.71 17.95 -15.66
CA SER A 257 21.49 17.19 -15.33
C SER A 257 21.60 15.74 -15.77
N ILE A 258 21.26 14.81 -14.88
CA ILE A 258 21.17 13.37 -15.21
C ILE A 258 19.83 13.10 -15.91
N ARG A 259 19.89 12.70 -17.18
CA ARG A 259 18.69 12.39 -17.98
C ARG A 259 18.13 11.02 -17.60
N THR A 260 16.85 10.96 -17.23
CA THR A 260 16.18 9.71 -16.84
C THR A 260 14.77 9.65 -17.42
N LYS A 261 14.29 8.44 -17.77
CA LYS A 261 12.94 8.22 -18.34
C LYS A 261 11.90 7.77 -17.31
N THR A 262 12.32 7.38 -16.11
CA THR A 262 11.43 6.81 -15.08
C THR A 262 11.30 7.71 -13.87
N SER A 263 10.10 7.81 -13.31
CA SER A 263 9.84 8.54 -12.07
C SER A 263 10.68 8.01 -10.90
N ARG A 264 10.87 6.68 -10.84
CA ARG A 264 11.69 6.02 -9.81
C ARG A 264 13.12 6.54 -9.81
N HIS A 265 13.74 6.68 -10.98
CA HIS A 265 15.11 7.17 -11.06
C HIS A 265 15.19 8.69 -10.88
N LYS A 266 14.22 9.45 -11.41
CA LYS A 266 14.10 10.89 -11.16
C LYS A 266 14.02 11.24 -9.67
N ASN A 267 13.36 10.40 -8.88
CA ASN A 267 13.20 10.56 -7.43
C ASN A 267 14.34 9.92 -6.61
N SER A 268 15.39 9.42 -7.25
CA SER A 268 16.56 8.89 -6.55
C SER A 268 17.53 10.01 -6.14
N PHE A 269 18.52 9.68 -5.31
CA PHE A 269 19.43 10.66 -4.70
C PHE A 269 20.11 11.58 -5.71
N PHE A 270 20.80 11.04 -6.73
CA PHE A 270 21.63 11.85 -7.62
C PHE A 270 20.84 12.85 -8.49
N PRO A 271 19.79 12.45 -9.23
CA PRO A 271 19.03 13.41 -10.05
C PRO A 271 18.30 14.47 -9.20
N SER A 272 17.80 14.08 -8.03
CA SER A 272 17.17 14.99 -7.06
C SER A 272 18.17 16.00 -6.51
N ALA A 273 19.36 15.54 -6.09
CA ALA A 273 20.45 16.39 -5.61
C ALA A 273 20.91 17.41 -6.67
N THR A 274 21.13 16.97 -7.91
CA THR A 274 21.51 17.84 -9.03
C THR A 274 20.46 18.91 -9.28
N SER A 275 19.17 18.55 -9.22
CA SER A 275 18.08 19.52 -9.37
C SER A 275 18.05 20.54 -8.23
N LEU A 276 18.22 20.09 -6.98
CA LEU A 276 18.22 20.97 -5.81
C LEU A 276 19.37 21.99 -5.85
N ILE A 277 20.57 21.56 -6.23
CA ILE A 277 21.73 22.44 -6.35
C ILE A 277 21.52 23.45 -7.48
N ASN A 278 21.02 22.99 -8.63
CA ASN A 278 20.74 23.88 -9.77
C ASN A 278 19.63 24.89 -9.48
N MET A 279 18.69 24.58 -8.58
CA MET A 279 17.63 25.50 -8.14
C MET A 279 18.12 26.50 -7.09
N ALA A 280 19.15 26.16 -6.30
CA ALA A 280 19.74 27.05 -5.31
C ALA A 280 20.75 28.05 -5.92
N GLN A 281 21.19 27.81 -7.17
CA GLN A 281 22.21 28.59 -7.89
C GLN A 281 21.65 29.48 -9.01
N THR A 282 20.32 29.47 -9.21
CA THR A 282 19.58 30.43 -10.06
C THR A 282 19.18 31.65 -9.26
#